data_AF-A0A8E1W8K3-F1
#
_entry.id   AF-A0A8E1W8K3-F1
#
_cell.length_a   1.000
_cell.length_b   1.000
_cell.length_c   1.000
_cell.angle_alpha   90.00
_cell.angle_beta   90.00
_cell.angle_gamma   90.00
#
_symmetry.space_group_name_H-M   'P 1'
#
loop_
_entity.id
_entity.type
_entity.pdbx_description
1 polymer ?
#
loop_
_entity_poly.entity_id
_entity_poly.type
_entity_poly.pdbx_seq_one_letter_code
_entity_poly.pdbx_strand_id
1 'polypeptide(L)'
;MSFADPVPRWRTTEGRTELIKPGHLGIVYQALNFDYLGRSTRRTLTVLPDATVLTARAQAKVTGGERGRNGVVARLVALGAAPRHPDEDPTLWLATALRAIGARRQRHPGNHRYAIRLGRTRGERTRTTIGMAPGPYPKPRLAVA
;
A
#
# COMPACT_ATOMS: atom_id res chain seq x y z
N MET A 1 -2.17 -15.97 2.96
CA MET A 1 -3.16 -14.88 3.13
C MET A 1 -2.98 -13.91 1.99
N SER A 2 -4.08 -13.39 1.43
CA SER A 2 -4.08 -12.51 0.27
C SER A 2 -4.77 -11.19 0.59
N PHE A 3 -4.41 -10.13 -0.13
CA PHE A 3 -4.89 -8.77 0.11
C PHE A 3 -5.41 -8.14 -1.17
N ALA A 4 -6.50 -7.39 -1.06
CA ALA A 4 -7.00 -6.53 -2.13
C ALA A 4 -6.99 -5.07 -1.66
N ASP A 5 -6.29 -4.19 -2.38
CA ASP A 5 -6.26 -2.75 -2.11
C ASP A 5 -7.51 -2.11 -2.73
N PRO A 6 -8.47 -1.61 -1.92
CA PRO A 6 -9.68 -1.00 -2.44
C PRO A 6 -9.47 0.42 -2.96
N VAL A 7 -8.28 1.00 -2.82
CA VAL A 7 -8.05 2.41 -3.10
C VAL A 7 -7.35 2.60 -4.44
N PRO A 8 -7.89 3.44 -5.34
CA PRO A 8 -7.23 3.73 -6.60
C PRO A 8 -5.89 4.46 -6.38
N ARG A 9 -4.98 4.25 -7.31
CA ARG A 9 -3.66 4.90 -7.39
C ARG A 9 -3.58 5.72 -8.66
N TRP A 10 -3.25 6.98 -8.46
CA TRP A 10 -3.14 7.96 -9.52
C TRP A 10 -1.70 8.46 -9.59
N ARG A 11 -1.17 8.54 -10.80
CA ARG A 11 0.09 9.21 -11.10
C ARG A 11 -0.22 10.63 -11.55
N THR A 12 0.57 11.60 -11.10
CA THR A 12 0.47 12.97 -11.61
C THR A 12 1.79 13.35 -12.26
N THR A 13 1.74 13.71 -13.54
CA THR A 13 2.91 14.13 -14.33
C THR A 13 2.47 15.30 -15.20
N GLU A 14 3.18 16.43 -15.15
CA GLU A 14 2.94 17.61 -16.00
C GLU A 14 1.46 18.07 -16.02
N GLY A 15 0.81 18.07 -14.85
CA GLY A 15 -0.59 18.47 -14.71
C GLY A 15 -1.62 17.43 -15.18
N ARG A 16 -1.19 16.33 -15.79
CA ARG A 16 -2.05 15.19 -16.15
C ARG A 16 -2.13 14.19 -15.01
N THR A 17 -3.32 13.65 -14.78
CA THR A 17 -3.55 12.60 -13.79
C THR A 17 -3.95 11.32 -14.48
N GLU A 18 -3.15 10.26 -14.30
CA GLU A 18 -3.35 8.95 -14.92
C GLU A 18 -3.73 7.92 -13.86
N LEU A 19 -4.74 7.09 -14.15
CA LEU A 19 -5.13 5.98 -13.28
C LEU A 19 -4.18 4.81 -13.48
N ILE A 20 -3.33 4.53 -12.49
CA ILE A 20 -2.40 3.40 -12.54
C ILE A 20 -3.04 2.12 -12.00
N LYS A 21 -3.87 2.25 -10.95
CA LYS A 21 -4.62 1.11 -10.37
C LYS A 21 -6.01 1.59 -9.98
N PRO A 22 -7.10 0.95 -10.44
CA PRO A 22 -8.46 1.33 -10.05
C PRO A 22 -8.79 1.02 -8.59
N GLY A 23 -7.98 0.21 -7.91
CA GLY A 23 -8.38 -0.46 -6.67
C GLY A 23 -9.30 -1.64 -6.99
N HIS A 24 -9.43 -2.59 -6.06
CA HIS A 24 -10.26 -3.77 -6.25
C HIS A 24 -10.77 -4.34 -4.93
N LEU A 25 -11.95 -4.96 -4.98
CA LEU A 25 -12.57 -5.61 -3.83
C LEU A 25 -12.14 -7.06 -3.66
N GLY A 26 -11.20 -7.56 -4.48
CA GLY A 26 -10.76 -8.96 -4.42
C GLY A 26 -11.76 -9.94 -5.02
N ILE A 27 -12.45 -9.55 -6.10
CA ILE A 27 -13.48 -10.39 -6.77
C ILE A 27 -12.94 -11.78 -7.14
N VAL A 28 -11.69 -11.90 -7.60
CA VAL A 28 -11.04 -13.20 -7.85
C VAL A 28 -10.98 -14.06 -6.60
N TYR A 29 -10.65 -13.50 -5.43
CA TYR A 29 -10.61 -14.28 -4.19
C TYR A 29 -12.01 -14.74 -3.76
N GLN A 30 -13.03 -13.91 -3.98
CA GLN A 30 -14.42 -14.28 -3.74
C GLN A 30 -14.87 -15.42 -4.66
N ALA A 31 -14.53 -15.37 -5.94
CA ALA A 31 -14.84 -16.42 -6.91
C ALA A 31 -14.13 -17.75 -6.60
N LEU A 32 -12.94 -17.68 -6.03
CA LEU A 32 -12.16 -18.84 -5.60
C LEU A 32 -12.50 -19.34 -4.18
N ASN A 33 -13.63 -18.88 -3.60
CA ASN A 33 -14.10 -19.28 -2.27
C ASN A 33 -13.08 -19.04 -1.14
N PHE A 34 -12.32 -17.94 -1.21
CA PHE A 34 -11.52 -17.52 -0.07
C PHE A 34 -12.42 -16.96 1.02
N ASP A 35 -12.16 -17.28 2.28
CA ASP A 35 -12.79 -16.65 3.43
C ASP A 35 -12.40 -15.17 3.49
N TYR A 36 -13.39 -14.28 3.58
CA TYR A 36 -13.15 -12.86 3.79
C TYR A 36 -13.03 -12.54 5.27
N LEU A 37 -11.93 -11.90 5.66
CA LEU A 37 -11.54 -11.70 7.05
C LEU A 37 -11.57 -10.21 7.46
N GLY A 38 -12.41 -9.42 6.80
CA GLY A 38 -12.50 -7.97 7.04
C GLY A 38 -11.33 -7.18 6.43
N ARG A 39 -11.04 -6.01 7.00
CA ARG A 39 -9.96 -5.12 6.55
C ARG A 39 -8.72 -5.18 7.43
N SER A 40 -7.57 -4.89 6.85
CA SER A 40 -6.34 -4.61 7.61
C SER A 40 -6.44 -3.27 8.33
N THR A 41 -5.45 -2.97 9.17
CA THR A 41 -5.35 -1.69 9.88
C THR A 41 -5.44 -0.49 8.94
N ARG A 42 -6.27 0.47 9.31
CA ARG A 42 -6.37 1.79 8.67
C ARG A 42 -5.07 2.57 8.91
N ARG A 43 -4.60 3.29 7.89
CA ARG A 43 -3.34 4.06 7.98
C ARG A 43 -3.33 5.23 7.03
N THR A 44 -2.38 6.13 7.22
CA THR A 44 -2.09 7.21 6.28
C THR A 44 -0.80 6.87 5.55
N LEU A 45 -0.84 6.87 4.23
CA LEU A 45 0.28 6.54 3.36
C LEU A 45 0.92 7.83 2.83
N THR A 46 2.23 7.82 2.66
CA THR A 46 2.94 8.82 1.85
C THR A 46 3.02 8.27 0.42
N VAL A 47 2.26 8.87 -0.49
CA VAL A 47 2.20 8.46 -1.90
C VAL A 47 3.08 9.39 -2.72
N LEU A 48 3.97 8.80 -3.51
CA LEU A 48 4.91 9.50 -4.37
C LEU A 48 4.25 9.82 -5.73
N PRO A 49 4.82 10.75 -6.52
CA PRO A 49 4.26 11.17 -7.80
C PRO A 49 4.10 10.04 -8.81
N ASP A 50 4.99 9.05 -8.75
CA ASP A 50 4.98 7.83 -9.56
C ASP A 50 3.84 6.84 -9.20
N ALA A 51 2.95 7.23 -8.29
CA ALA A 51 1.82 6.49 -7.71
C ALA A 51 2.19 5.37 -6.73
N THR A 52 3.46 5.27 -6.33
CA THR A 52 3.90 4.29 -5.35
C THR A 52 3.83 4.83 -3.91
N VAL A 53 4.03 3.96 -2.92
CA VAL A 53 4.02 4.33 -1.50
C VAL A 53 5.44 4.35 -0.95
N LEU A 54 5.82 5.45 -0.30
CA LEU A 54 6.97 5.49 0.58
C LEU A 54 6.57 4.96 1.97
N THR A 55 7.03 3.76 2.29
CA THR A 55 6.64 3.08 3.53
C THR A 55 7.18 3.80 4.77
N ALA A 56 6.49 3.67 5.91
CA ALA A 56 6.95 4.22 7.19
C ALA A 56 8.35 3.70 7.56
N ARG A 57 8.65 2.44 7.22
CA ARG A 57 9.97 1.84 7.43
C ARG A 57 11.05 2.49 6.56
N ALA A 58 10.75 2.80 5.30
CA ALA A 58 11.68 3.51 4.42
C ALA A 58 11.97 4.93 4.93
N GLN A 59 10.96 5.62 5.46
CA GLN A 59 11.11 6.93 6.12
C GLN A 59 12.02 6.81 7.35
N ALA A 60 11.76 5.83 8.23
CA ALA A 60 12.55 5.58 9.42
C ALA A 60 14.04 5.29 9.10
N LYS A 61 14.32 4.57 8.01
CA LYS A 61 15.71 4.35 7.57
C LYS A 61 16.44 5.65 7.24
N VAL A 62 15.74 6.62 6.64
CA VAL A 62 16.33 7.93 6.33
C VAL A 62 16.52 8.72 7.62
N THR A 63 15.47 8.88 8.42
CA THR A 63 15.51 9.72 9.63
C THR A 63 16.45 9.17 10.70
N GLY A 64 16.52 7.85 10.85
CA GLY A 64 17.41 7.16 11.77
C GLY A 64 18.80 6.85 11.20
N GLY A 65 19.10 7.26 9.96
CA GLY A 65 20.41 7.04 9.35
C GLY A 65 20.78 5.56 9.11
N GLU A 66 19.80 4.67 9.03
CA GLU A 66 20.00 3.23 9.03
C GLU A 66 20.43 2.66 7.66
N ARG A 67 20.84 1.38 7.66
CA ARG A 67 21.20 0.65 6.44
C ARG A 67 20.03 0.64 5.43
N GLY A 68 20.36 1.00 4.18
CA GLY A 68 19.42 1.11 3.08
C GLY A 68 18.84 2.52 2.88
N ARG A 69 19.23 3.51 3.70
CA ARG A 69 18.87 4.92 3.48
C ARG A 69 19.26 5.44 2.09
N ASN A 70 20.44 5.05 1.59
CA ASN A 70 20.97 5.58 0.32
C ASN A 70 20.05 5.22 -0.86
N GLY A 71 19.46 4.03 -0.87
CA GLY A 71 18.49 3.65 -1.91
C GLY A 71 17.19 4.45 -1.84
N VAL A 72 16.75 4.82 -0.64
CA VAL A 72 15.59 5.71 -0.46
C VAL A 72 15.92 7.13 -0.95
N VAL A 73 17.08 7.65 -0.57
CA VAL A 73 17.55 8.98 -1.00
C VAL A 73 17.68 9.05 -2.52
N ALA A 74 18.40 8.12 -3.14
CA ALA A 74 18.59 8.06 -4.59
C ALA A 74 17.25 8.01 -5.33
N ARG A 75 16.29 7.24 -4.81
CA ARG A 75 14.94 7.19 -5.38
C ARG A 75 14.21 8.52 -5.31
N LEU A 76 14.27 9.23 -4.18
CA LEU A 76 13.63 10.54 -4.05
C LEU A 76 14.30 11.57 -4.96
N VAL A 77 15.62 11.52 -5.11
CA VAL A 77 16.37 12.37 -6.04
C VAL A 77 15.97 12.09 -7.49
N ALA A 78 15.82 10.82 -7.88
CA ALA A 78 15.33 10.45 -9.21
C ALA A 78 13.89 10.94 -9.49
N LEU A 79 13.11 11.23 -8.44
CA LEU A 79 11.78 11.83 -8.53
C LEU A 79 11.79 13.37 -8.45
N GLY A 80 12.98 14.00 -8.44
CA GLY A 80 13.16 15.45 -8.46
C GLY A 80 13.50 16.09 -7.11
N ALA A 81 13.80 15.32 -6.07
CA ALA A 81 14.28 15.89 -4.81
C ALA A 81 15.73 16.37 -4.95
N ALA A 82 16.09 17.42 -4.21
CA ALA A 82 17.49 17.81 -4.09
C ALA A 82 18.32 16.71 -3.37
N PRO A 83 19.56 16.44 -3.80
CA PRO A 83 20.47 15.57 -3.08
C PRO A 83 20.65 16.01 -1.62
N ARG A 84 20.70 15.06 -0.69
CA ARG A 84 20.93 15.35 0.74
C ARG A 84 22.39 15.74 0.98
N HIS A 85 22.63 16.85 1.68
CA HIS A 85 23.98 17.19 2.14
C HIS A 85 24.39 16.31 3.35
N PRO A 86 25.67 15.90 3.51
CA PRO A 86 26.10 15.06 4.62
C PRO A 86 25.67 15.58 6.00
N ASP A 87 25.82 16.88 6.23
CA ASP A 87 25.59 17.57 7.50
C ASP A 87 24.13 18.05 7.71
N GLU A 88 23.24 17.79 6.75
CA GLU A 88 21.84 18.21 6.84
C GLU A 88 21.05 17.27 7.75
N ASP A 89 20.14 17.81 8.58
CA ASP A 89 19.26 16.97 9.39
C ASP A 89 18.41 16.04 8.49
N PRO A 90 18.47 14.71 8.66
CA PRO A 90 17.77 13.78 7.78
C PRO A 90 16.25 13.91 7.81
N THR A 91 15.67 14.34 8.95
CA THR A 91 14.22 14.49 9.11
C THR A 91 13.74 15.73 8.36
N LEU A 92 14.45 16.85 8.52
CA LEU A 92 14.19 18.09 7.81
C LEU A 92 14.36 17.91 6.30
N TRP A 93 15.45 17.27 5.88
CA TRP A 93 15.69 16.94 4.47
C TRP A 93 14.53 16.12 3.89
N LEU A 94 14.11 15.04 4.57
CA LEU A 94 13.04 14.18 4.08
C LEU A 94 11.71 14.94 3.95
N ALA A 95 11.38 15.80 4.92
CA ALA A 95 10.18 16.62 4.87
C ALA A 95 10.21 17.59 3.66
N THR A 96 11.34 18.24 3.42
CA THR A 96 11.54 19.15 2.29
C THR A 96 11.52 18.42 0.96
N ALA A 97 12.23 17.29 0.84
CA ALA A 97 12.24 16.45 -0.35
C ALA A 97 10.84 15.96 -0.73
N LEU A 98 10.05 15.48 0.23
CA LEU A 98 8.69 15.00 -0.01
C LEU A 98 7.76 16.13 -0.49
N ARG A 99 7.91 17.34 0.05
CA ARG A 99 7.16 18.51 -0.45
C ARG A 99 7.59 18.88 -1.87
N ALA A 100 8.90 18.93 -2.14
CA ALA A 100 9.45 19.34 -3.43
C ALA A 100 9.00 18.42 -4.57
N ILE A 101 8.99 17.10 -4.35
CA ILE A 101 8.52 16.16 -5.37
C ILE A 101 6.98 16.11 -5.46
N GLY A 102 6.24 16.76 -4.56
CA GLY A 102 4.77 16.71 -4.56
C GLY A 102 4.18 15.41 -4.01
N ALA A 103 4.86 14.76 -3.06
CA ALA A 103 4.33 13.60 -2.38
C ALA A 103 3.08 13.96 -1.56
N ARG A 104 2.10 13.05 -1.54
CA ARG A 104 0.77 13.31 -0.93
C ARG A 104 0.50 12.37 0.24
N ARG A 105 -0.22 12.88 1.23
CA ARG A 105 -0.75 12.08 2.34
C ARG A 105 -2.10 11.51 1.92
N GLN A 106 -2.21 10.19 1.83
CA GLN A 106 -3.43 9.51 1.43
C GLN A 106 -3.97 8.65 2.58
N ARG A 107 -5.19 8.93 3.04
CA ARG A 107 -5.89 8.07 3.99
C ARG A 107 -6.24 6.75 3.31
N HIS A 108 -5.89 5.64 3.97
CA HIS A 108 -6.08 4.31 3.46
C HIS A 108 -6.94 3.50 4.44
N PRO A 109 -8.11 2.98 4.03
CA PRO A 109 -9.06 2.31 4.92
C PRO A 109 -8.60 0.92 5.37
N GLY A 110 -7.53 0.40 4.78
CA GLY A 110 -7.03 -0.96 5.00
C GLY A 110 -7.38 -1.85 3.81
N ASN A 111 -6.50 -2.82 3.52
CA ASN A 111 -6.73 -3.79 2.46
C ASN A 111 -7.80 -4.79 2.90
N HIS A 112 -8.62 -5.25 1.97
CA HIS A 112 -9.48 -6.41 2.20
C HIS A 112 -8.61 -7.66 2.37
N ARG A 113 -8.93 -8.48 3.36
CA ARG A 113 -8.18 -9.66 3.76
C ARG A 113 -8.89 -10.93 3.34
N TYR A 114 -8.17 -11.84 2.71
CA TYR A 114 -8.69 -13.11 2.21
C TYR A 114 -7.78 -14.27 2.63
N ALA A 115 -8.38 -15.40 3.00
CA ALA A 115 -7.65 -16.62 3.32
C ALA A 115 -8.28 -17.82 2.63
N ILE A 116 -7.44 -18.80 2.29
CA ILE A 116 -7.89 -20.12 1.84
C ILE A 116 -7.19 -21.14 2.71
N ARG A 117 -7.88 -22.23 3.02
CA ARG A 117 -7.29 -23.36 3.75
C ARG A 117 -6.34 -24.10 2.82
N LEU A 118 -5.08 -24.20 3.23
CA LEU A 118 -4.04 -24.90 2.46
C LEU A 118 -3.98 -26.37 2.89
N GLY A 119 -3.70 -27.25 1.93
CA GLY A 119 -3.59 -28.68 2.17
C GLY A 119 -3.60 -29.43 0.85
N ARG A 120 -2.87 -30.53 0.78
CA ARG A 120 -2.77 -31.42 -0.38
C ARG A 120 -4.07 -32.18 -0.56
N THR A 121 -4.61 -32.72 0.54
CA THR A 121 -5.89 -33.43 0.55
C THR A 121 -7.04 -32.56 1.06
N ARG A 122 -8.28 -32.99 0.80
CA ARG A 122 -9.47 -32.35 1.38
C ARG A 122 -9.44 -32.38 2.91
N GLY A 123 -9.02 -33.51 3.50
CA GLY A 123 -8.96 -33.67 4.97
C GLY A 123 -7.93 -32.76 5.64
N GLU A 124 -6.80 -32.47 4.99
CA GLU A 124 -5.82 -31.48 5.47
C GLU A 124 -6.39 -30.06 5.43
N ARG A 125 -7.06 -29.69 4.33
CA ARG A 125 -7.70 -28.38 4.20
C ARG A 125 -8.76 -28.18 5.27
N THR A 126 -9.62 -29.16 5.51
CA THR A 126 -10.69 -29.06 6.54
C THR A 126 -10.13 -28.85 7.95
N ARG A 127 -8.98 -29.46 8.28
CA ARG A 127 -8.35 -29.32 9.60
C ARG A 127 -7.52 -28.05 9.76
N THR A 128 -7.28 -27.30 8.69
CA THR A 128 -6.51 -26.05 8.76
C THR A 128 -7.38 -24.96 9.37
N THR A 129 -7.00 -24.52 10.58
CA THR A 129 -7.69 -23.46 11.29
C THR A 129 -7.31 -22.09 10.75
N ILE A 130 -8.32 -21.26 10.47
CA ILE A 130 -8.14 -19.82 10.26
C ILE A 130 -8.59 -19.13 11.56
N GLY A 131 -7.64 -18.53 12.28
CA GLY A 131 -7.90 -17.90 13.58
C GLY A 131 -8.70 -16.59 13.54
N MET A 132 -9.30 -16.25 12.40
CA MET A 132 -10.13 -15.06 12.21
C MET A 132 -11.51 -15.49 11.74
N ALA A 133 -12.56 -14.90 12.33
CA ALA A 133 -13.93 -15.16 11.91
C ALA A 133 -14.16 -14.66 10.47
N PRO A 134 -14.72 -15.48 9.57
CA PRO A 134 -15.12 -15.04 8.24
C PRO A 134 -16.32 -14.10 8.32
N GLY A 135 -16.39 -13.16 7.38
CA GLY A 135 -17.50 -12.24 7.23
C GLY A 135 -18.02 -12.21 5.78
N PRO A 136 -19.11 -11.47 5.53
CA PRO A 136 -19.71 -11.39 4.20
C PRO A 136 -18.78 -10.67 3.21
N TYR A 137 -18.78 -11.13 1.95
CA TYR A 137 -17.96 -10.53 0.91
C TYR A 137 -18.32 -9.05 0.64
N PRO A 138 -17.32 -8.18 0.47
CA PRO A 138 -17.57 -6.82 0.03
C PRO A 138 -18.02 -6.86 -1.44
N LYS A 139 -19.23 -6.36 -1.71
CA LYS A 139 -19.77 -6.21 -3.06
C LYS A 139 -19.82 -4.72 -3.44
N PRO A 140 -19.56 -4.37 -4.70
CA PRO A 140 -19.77 -3.01 -5.16
C PRO A 140 -21.25 -2.66 -5.01
N ARG A 141 -21.55 -1.44 -4.58
CA ARG A 141 -22.91 -0.91 -4.70
C ARG A 141 -23.11 -0.63 -6.18
N LEU A 142 -23.90 -1.47 -6.84
CA LEU A 142 -24.40 -1.17 -8.17
C LEU A 142 -25.35 0.02 -8.00
N ALA A 143 -25.09 1.14 -8.69
CA ALA A 143 -26.09 2.18 -8.80
C ALA A 143 -27.28 1.57 -9.54
N VAL A 144 -28.46 1.62 -8.92
CA VAL A 144 -29.70 1.25 -9.61
C VAL A 144 -29.92 2.34 -10.66
N ALA A 145 -29.94 1.94 -11.93
CA ALA A 145 -30.20 2.81 -13.07
C ALA A 145 -31.68 3.21 -13.14
#